data_AF-A0A1V6H9H0-F1
#
_entry.id   AF-A0A1V6H9H0-F1
#
_cell.length_a   1.000
_cell.length_b   1.000
_cell.length_c   1.000
_cell.angle_alpha   90.00
_cell.angle_beta   90.00
_cell.angle_gamma   90.00
#
_symmetry.space_group_name_H-M   'P 1'
#
loop_
_entity.id
_entity.type
_entity.pdbx_description
1 polymer ?
#
loop_
_entity_poly.entity_id
_entity_poly.type
_entity_poly.pdbx_seq_one_letter_code
_entity_poly.pdbx_strand_id
1 'polypeptide(L)'
;MKKTTTLSKMSTLFIVLLTCGAMTAQITNYGIYIAGTELTSDNAGAINNTNFPSLGLAEGGTITYDHSEKTFTLTGVTANVDSARFMRISDSAEKADYTINLVGTNAITNNGGTATIATYRNLIVEGSGSLKVTSDDCGILIYNDTLTIKNTTVEAKGVWGFVEWDGSSGEHLIIENSNVTATGARGSICDLQSITLTNCKIIQPEGAINDGSSVTLDGSVVTSEVKISPTTGLSTLAAEGIYVWGEKGVISIEIPFLLKGESGAKVAHIYNVSGILVRTLPLQGTEGQVAVPAGIYIVKIGNAIEKVVVR
;
A
#
# COMPACT_ATOMS: atom_id res chain seq x y z
N MET A 1 35.55 -92.19 -7.03
CA MET A 1 34.47 -91.95 -6.06
C MET A 1 34.02 -90.50 -6.16
N LYS A 2 32.73 -90.27 -6.38
CA LYS A 2 32.07 -88.95 -6.33
C LYS A 2 32.25 -88.30 -4.95
N LYS A 3 32.48 -86.98 -4.90
CA LYS A 3 31.77 -86.02 -4.02
C LYS A 3 32.17 -84.57 -4.32
N THR A 4 31.26 -83.92 -5.06
CA THR A 4 30.59 -82.64 -4.83
C THR A 4 31.19 -81.59 -3.87
N THR A 5 30.89 -80.32 -4.22
CA THR A 5 30.65 -79.12 -3.38
C THR A 5 31.91 -78.35 -2.94
N THR A 6 32.03 -77.02 -2.99
CA THR A 6 31.01 -75.96 -2.98
C THR A 6 31.60 -74.65 -3.54
N LEU A 7 30.83 -73.96 -4.38
CA LEU A 7 31.07 -72.60 -4.82
C LEU A 7 30.67 -71.65 -3.67
N SER A 8 31.63 -71.02 -2.99
CA SER A 8 31.35 -69.94 -2.04
C SER A 8 31.50 -68.60 -2.76
N LYS A 9 30.36 -68.03 -3.16
CA LYS A 9 30.24 -66.62 -3.54
C LYS A 9 30.38 -65.78 -2.27
N MET A 10 31.54 -65.19 -2.03
CA MET A 10 31.66 -64.08 -1.07
C MET A 10 31.51 -62.77 -1.84
N SER A 11 30.27 -62.31 -1.91
CA SER A 11 29.90 -60.97 -2.37
C SER A 11 30.53 -59.93 -1.45
N THR A 12 31.48 -59.15 -1.95
CA THR A 12 31.99 -57.96 -1.27
C THR A 12 30.91 -56.88 -1.32
N LEU A 13 30.25 -56.66 -0.18
CA LEU A 13 29.29 -55.59 0.02
C LEU A 13 30.03 -54.24 0.11
N PHE A 14 29.96 -53.43 -0.94
CA PHE A 14 30.37 -52.03 -0.90
C PHE A 14 29.27 -51.21 -0.22
N ILE A 15 29.44 -50.85 1.05
CA ILE A 15 28.61 -49.85 1.72
C ILE A 15 29.19 -48.48 1.35
N VAL A 16 28.61 -47.85 0.33
CA VAL A 16 28.80 -46.41 0.11
C VAL A 16 27.95 -45.71 1.17
N LEU A 17 28.58 -45.20 2.23
CA LEU A 17 27.94 -44.22 3.11
C LEU A 17 27.70 -42.96 2.29
N LEU A 18 26.48 -42.82 1.76
CA LEU A 18 25.99 -41.54 1.26
C LEU A 18 25.72 -40.66 2.49
N THR A 19 26.74 -39.95 2.97
CA THR A 19 26.52 -38.87 3.93
C THR A 19 25.83 -37.75 3.16
N CYS A 20 24.50 -37.81 3.09
CA CYS A 20 23.67 -36.67 2.77
C CYS A 20 23.92 -35.66 3.89
N GLY A 21 24.91 -34.79 3.71
CA GLY A 21 25.05 -33.61 4.53
C GLY A 21 23.77 -32.83 4.34
N ALA A 22 22.90 -32.81 5.34
CA ALA A 22 21.78 -31.89 5.36
C ALA A 22 22.40 -30.49 5.27
N MET A 23 22.33 -29.87 4.08
CA MET A 23 22.64 -28.45 3.96
C MET A 23 21.54 -27.76 4.75
N THR A 24 21.85 -27.35 5.97
CA THR A 24 20.98 -26.43 6.70
C THR A 24 20.91 -25.17 5.85
N ALA A 25 19.72 -24.86 5.31
CA ALA A 25 19.52 -23.62 4.59
C ALA A 25 19.97 -22.47 5.51
N GLN A 26 20.91 -21.66 5.03
CA GLN A 26 21.41 -20.54 5.82
C GLN A 26 20.29 -19.51 5.93
N ILE A 27 19.85 -19.24 7.16
CA ILE A 27 18.87 -18.20 7.43
C ILE A 27 19.46 -16.86 6.99
N THR A 28 18.78 -16.19 6.09
CA THR A 28 19.17 -14.86 5.61
C THR A 28 18.31 -13.83 6.31
N ASN A 29 18.97 -12.89 6.99
CA ASN A 29 18.32 -11.74 7.59
C ASN A 29 18.18 -10.64 6.54
N TYR A 30 16.99 -10.07 6.40
CA TYR A 30 16.74 -9.07 5.37
C TYR A 30 16.95 -7.62 5.84
N GLY A 31 17.30 -7.41 7.12
CA GLY A 31 17.42 -6.07 7.71
C GLY A 31 16.08 -5.34 7.79
N ILE A 32 14.98 -6.07 7.73
CA ILE A 32 13.61 -5.56 7.79
C ILE A 32 12.96 -6.11 9.05
N TYR A 33 12.21 -5.29 9.76
CA TYR A 33 11.45 -5.68 10.94
C TYR A 33 9.97 -5.40 10.70
N ILE A 34 9.13 -6.39 11.00
CA ILE A 34 7.67 -6.27 10.98
C ILE A 34 7.18 -6.43 12.42
N ALA A 35 6.47 -5.43 12.94
CA ALA A 35 6.00 -5.41 14.32
C ALA A 35 7.11 -5.77 15.36
N GLY A 36 8.34 -5.32 15.11
CA GLY A 36 9.50 -5.58 15.98
C GLY A 36 10.21 -6.92 15.77
N THR A 37 9.64 -7.87 15.04
CA THR A 37 10.30 -9.14 14.70
C THR A 37 11.06 -9.02 13.38
N GLU A 38 12.28 -9.54 13.34
CA GLU A 38 13.11 -9.54 12.12
C GLU A 38 12.51 -10.47 11.04
N LEU A 39 12.42 -9.95 9.82
CA LEU A 39 12.02 -10.68 8.63
C LEU A 39 13.25 -11.41 8.07
N THR A 40 13.13 -12.72 7.92
CA THR A 40 14.19 -13.61 7.46
C THR A 40 13.66 -14.55 6.38
N SER A 41 14.56 -15.29 5.73
CA SER A 41 14.20 -16.35 4.79
C SER A 41 13.23 -17.40 5.37
N ASP A 42 13.22 -17.59 6.69
CA ASP A 42 12.44 -18.62 7.36
C ASP A 42 10.99 -18.21 7.61
N ASN A 43 10.73 -16.91 7.82
CA ASN A 43 9.42 -16.39 8.18
C ASN A 43 8.77 -15.50 7.10
N ALA A 44 9.51 -15.13 6.04
CA ALA A 44 9.00 -14.25 4.98
C ALA A 44 7.79 -14.81 4.21
N GLY A 45 7.65 -16.14 4.13
CA GLY A 45 6.48 -16.77 3.54
C GLY A 45 5.23 -16.79 4.43
N ALA A 46 5.33 -16.30 5.67
CA ALA A 46 4.28 -16.42 6.68
C ALA A 46 4.26 -15.21 7.63
N ILE A 47 4.00 -14.01 7.06
CA ILE A 47 3.81 -12.77 7.83
C ILE A 47 2.41 -12.78 8.45
N ASN A 48 2.31 -13.28 9.68
CA ASN A 48 1.07 -13.43 10.44
C ASN A 48 1.33 -13.31 11.94
N ASN A 49 0.27 -13.34 12.76
CA ASN A 49 0.38 -13.18 14.22
C ASN A 49 1.13 -14.32 14.93
N THR A 50 1.36 -15.47 14.29
CA THR A 50 2.16 -16.55 14.90
C THR A 50 3.65 -16.25 14.82
N ASN A 51 4.13 -15.82 13.65
CA ASN A 51 5.54 -15.49 13.44
C ASN A 51 5.89 -14.05 13.84
N PHE A 52 4.88 -13.17 13.89
CA PHE A 52 5.01 -11.74 14.24
C PHE A 52 3.98 -11.40 15.34
N PRO A 53 4.22 -11.80 16.60
CA PRO A 53 3.21 -11.74 17.66
C PRO A 53 2.66 -10.33 17.97
N SER A 54 3.45 -9.29 17.78
CA SER A 54 3.02 -7.90 18.00
C SER A 54 2.33 -7.26 16.79
N LEU A 55 2.07 -8.02 15.71
CA LEU A 55 1.48 -7.48 14.48
C LEU A 55 0.01 -7.10 14.64
N GLY A 56 -0.73 -7.87 15.46
CA GLY A 56 -2.16 -7.66 15.68
C GLY A 56 -2.98 -7.61 14.39
N LEU A 57 -2.64 -8.45 13.41
CA LEU A 57 -3.33 -8.55 12.12
C LEU A 57 -4.74 -9.13 12.31
N ALA A 58 -5.76 -8.38 11.86
CA ALA A 58 -7.14 -8.85 11.84
C ALA A 58 -7.38 -9.91 10.76
N GLU A 59 -8.41 -10.72 10.93
CA GLU A 59 -8.81 -11.72 9.93
C GLU A 59 -9.18 -11.06 8.58
N GLY A 60 -8.88 -11.75 7.49
CA GLY A 60 -9.20 -11.31 6.12
C GLY A 60 -8.13 -10.44 5.46
N GLY A 61 -7.23 -9.82 6.24
CA GLY A 61 -6.07 -9.09 5.72
C GLY A 61 -4.89 -10.02 5.43
N THR A 62 -4.08 -9.69 4.41
CA THR A 62 -2.85 -10.44 4.11
C THR A 62 -1.67 -9.52 3.82
N ILE A 63 -0.49 -9.95 4.29
CA ILE A 63 0.79 -9.32 4.02
C ILE A 63 1.70 -10.38 3.41
N THR A 64 2.28 -10.09 2.25
CA THR A 64 3.28 -10.95 1.61
C THR A 64 4.53 -10.15 1.30
N TYR A 65 5.66 -10.83 1.20
CA TYR A 65 6.94 -10.22 0.82
C TYR A 65 7.63 -11.07 -0.25
N ASP A 66 7.86 -10.47 -1.41
CA ASP A 66 8.74 -11.01 -2.43
C ASP A 66 10.14 -10.43 -2.23
N HIS A 67 11.08 -11.28 -1.79
CA HIS A 67 12.46 -10.85 -1.56
C HIS A 67 13.22 -10.53 -2.85
N SER A 68 12.88 -11.17 -3.96
CA SER A 68 13.55 -10.92 -5.24
C SER A 68 13.17 -9.56 -5.81
N GLU A 69 11.88 -9.23 -5.75
CA GLU A 69 11.32 -7.95 -6.22
C GLU A 69 11.31 -6.86 -5.14
N LYS A 70 11.79 -7.16 -3.92
CA LYS A 70 11.78 -6.25 -2.76
C LYS A 70 10.41 -5.63 -2.49
N THR A 71 9.35 -6.41 -2.74
CA THR A 71 7.97 -5.91 -2.78
C THR A 71 7.14 -6.56 -1.67
N PHE A 72 6.58 -5.71 -0.81
CA PHE A 72 5.49 -6.07 0.09
C PHE A 72 4.15 -5.87 -0.64
N THR A 73 3.23 -6.82 -0.51
CA THR A 73 1.84 -6.61 -0.92
C THR A 73 0.93 -6.66 0.30
N LEU A 74 0.21 -5.56 0.54
CA LEU A 74 -0.79 -5.43 1.61
C LEU A 74 -2.18 -5.48 0.97
N THR A 75 -2.95 -6.52 1.29
CA THR A 75 -4.31 -6.70 0.79
C THR A 75 -5.31 -6.67 1.94
N GLY A 76 -6.12 -5.61 2.01
CA GLY A 76 -7.19 -5.48 3.01
C GLY A 76 -6.69 -5.53 4.47
N VAL A 77 -5.47 -5.07 4.72
CA VAL A 77 -4.80 -5.22 6.01
C VAL A 77 -5.41 -4.29 7.04
N THR A 78 -5.90 -4.85 8.14
CA THR A 78 -6.17 -4.09 9.37
C THR A 78 -5.25 -4.63 10.46
N ALA A 79 -4.39 -3.79 11.03
CA ALA A 79 -3.41 -4.20 12.03
C ALA A 79 -3.34 -3.21 13.21
N ASN A 80 -3.19 -3.73 14.42
CA ASN A 80 -2.92 -2.94 15.63
C ASN A 80 -1.61 -3.41 16.25
N VAL A 81 -0.56 -2.61 16.06
CA VAL A 81 0.80 -2.94 16.49
C VAL A 81 1.08 -2.26 17.83
N ASP A 82 1.55 -3.04 18.79
CA ASP A 82 1.86 -2.54 20.14
C ASP A 82 3.38 -2.53 20.40
N SER A 83 3.87 -1.43 20.95
CA SER A 83 5.26 -1.20 21.41
C SER A 83 6.35 -1.44 20.35
N ALA A 84 6.01 -1.38 19.06
CA ALA A 84 6.93 -1.60 17.96
C ALA A 84 6.50 -0.79 16.73
N ARG A 85 7.37 -0.67 15.73
CA ARG A 85 6.97 -0.15 14.41
C ARG A 85 6.27 -1.25 13.63
N PHE A 86 5.22 -0.93 12.87
CA PHE A 86 4.62 -1.91 11.96
C PHE A 86 5.65 -2.39 10.94
N MET A 87 6.41 -1.45 10.36
CA MET A 87 7.50 -1.78 9.44
C MET A 87 8.71 -0.89 9.69
N ARG A 88 9.89 -1.50 9.75
CA ARG A 88 11.18 -0.81 9.70
C ARG A 88 12.08 -1.47 8.65
N ILE A 89 12.38 -0.76 7.58
CA ILE A 89 13.45 -1.14 6.64
C ILE A 89 14.71 -0.44 7.14
N SER A 90 15.64 -1.19 7.74
CA SER A 90 16.79 -0.61 8.43
C SER A 90 17.99 -0.35 7.51
N ASP A 91 19.00 0.30 8.06
CA ASP A 91 20.27 0.58 7.40
C ASP A 91 21.11 -0.69 7.10
N SER A 92 20.75 -1.84 7.68
CA SER A 92 21.34 -3.15 7.33
C SER A 92 20.61 -3.87 6.19
N ALA A 93 19.45 -3.37 5.75
CA ALA A 93 18.72 -3.94 4.61
C ALA A 93 19.55 -3.84 3.32
N GLU A 94 19.22 -4.64 2.31
CA GLU A 94 19.88 -4.55 1.01
C GLU A 94 19.74 -3.13 0.43
N LYS A 95 20.76 -2.64 -0.29
CA LYS A 95 20.69 -1.34 -0.99
C LYS A 95 19.87 -1.51 -2.27
N ALA A 96 18.56 -1.38 -2.14
CA ALA A 96 17.59 -1.50 -3.22
C ALA A 96 16.40 -0.57 -2.97
N ASP A 97 15.59 -0.37 -4.01
CA ASP A 97 14.29 0.27 -3.88
C ASP A 97 13.28 -0.78 -3.40
N TYR A 98 12.60 -0.48 -2.29
CA TYR A 98 11.55 -1.33 -1.74
C TYR A 98 10.19 -0.81 -2.14
N THR A 99 9.23 -1.71 -2.29
CA THR A 99 7.86 -1.36 -2.68
C THR A 99 6.85 -1.87 -1.68
N ILE A 100 5.85 -1.07 -1.36
CA ILE A 100 4.58 -1.47 -0.75
C ILE A 100 3.50 -1.31 -1.82
N ASN A 101 3.03 -2.43 -2.34
CA ASN A 101 1.90 -2.51 -3.25
C ASN A 101 0.59 -2.69 -2.45
N LEU A 102 -0.29 -1.71 -2.55
CA LEU A 102 -1.55 -1.64 -1.83
C LEU A 102 -2.69 -2.20 -2.67
N VAL A 103 -3.45 -3.13 -2.08
CA VAL A 103 -4.68 -3.69 -2.65
C VAL A 103 -5.82 -3.55 -1.63
N GLY A 104 -6.96 -3.02 -2.08
CA GLY A 104 -8.07 -2.70 -1.20
C GLY A 104 -7.71 -1.62 -0.16
N THR A 105 -8.47 -1.58 0.94
CA THR A 105 -8.26 -0.60 2.00
C THR A 105 -7.38 -1.19 3.09
N ASN A 106 -6.28 -0.52 3.42
CA ASN A 106 -5.36 -0.94 4.47
C ASN A 106 -5.33 0.12 5.59
N ALA A 107 -5.43 -0.31 6.83
CA ALA A 107 -5.43 0.53 8.02
C ALA A 107 -4.52 -0.05 9.11
N ILE A 108 -3.57 0.74 9.58
CA ILE A 108 -2.56 0.31 10.54
C ILE A 108 -2.53 1.31 11.68
N THR A 109 -2.77 0.82 12.89
CA THR A 109 -2.63 1.59 14.12
C THR A 109 -1.38 1.14 14.85
N ASN A 110 -0.55 2.09 15.27
CA ASN A 110 0.62 1.83 16.10
C ASN A 110 0.46 2.53 17.45
N ASN A 111 0.60 1.77 18.53
CA ASN A 111 0.59 2.25 19.90
C ASN A 111 1.97 2.00 20.55
N GLY A 112 2.73 3.06 20.86
CA GLY A 112 3.98 2.95 21.63
C GLY A 112 5.23 2.68 20.81
N GLY A 113 5.19 2.88 19.49
CA GLY A 113 6.37 2.90 18.61
C GLY A 113 6.70 4.32 18.14
N THR A 114 7.97 4.61 17.80
CA THR A 114 8.32 5.99 17.37
C THR A 114 7.82 6.35 15.96
N ALA A 115 7.35 5.36 15.20
CA ALA A 115 6.72 5.57 13.90
C ALA A 115 5.88 4.35 13.49
N THR A 116 4.83 4.50 12.68
CA THR A 116 4.17 3.32 12.06
C THR A 116 5.08 2.67 11.02
N ILE A 117 5.60 3.47 10.08
CA ILE A 117 6.57 3.03 9.08
C ILE A 117 7.85 3.86 9.24
N ALA A 118 9.00 3.19 9.27
CA ALA A 118 10.31 3.84 9.19
C ALA A 118 11.15 3.21 8.09
N THR A 119 11.84 4.02 7.29
CA THR A 119 12.70 3.51 6.22
C THR A 119 14.04 4.22 6.17
N TYR A 120 15.11 3.43 6.05
CA TYR A 120 16.49 3.84 5.73
C TYR A 120 16.85 3.43 4.30
N ARG A 121 15.85 3.21 3.46
CA ARG A 121 15.96 2.83 2.05
C ARG A 121 14.88 3.55 1.28
N ASN A 122 15.10 3.69 -0.02
CA ASN A 122 14.04 4.11 -0.92
C ASN A 122 12.81 3.21 -0.75
N LEU A 123 11.66 3.85 -0.53
CA LEU A 123 10.38 3.18 -0.35
C LEU A 123 9.36 3.76 -1.31
N ILE A 124 8.77 2.90 -2.12
CA ILE A 124 7.73 3.24 -3.07
C ILE A 124 6.41 2.69 -2.53
N VAL A 125 5.42 3.54 -2.35
CA VAL A 125 4.06 3.16 -1.97
C VAL A 125 3.17 3.36 -3.19
N GLU A 126 2.61 2.27 -3.70
CA GLU A 126 1.83 2.25 -4.93
C GLU A 126 0.68 1.24 -4.88
N GLY A 127 0.01 1.03 -6.01
CA GLY A 127 -1.05 0.05 -6.15
C GLY A 127 -2.44 0.66 -6.09
N SER A 128 -3.43 -0.13 -6.48
CA SER A 128 -4.83 0.31 -6.64
C SER A 128 -5.57 0.53 -5.31
N GLY A 129 -4.94 0.21 -4.18
CA GLY A 129 -5.51 0.32 -2.84
C GLY A 129 -5.25 1.65 -2.16
N SER A 130 -5.44 1.65 -0.85
CA SER A 130 -5.14 2.77 0.04
C SER A 130 -4.47 2.30 1.32
N LEU A 131 -3.75 3.23 1.98
CA LEU A 131 -3.10 3.00 3.26
C LEU A 131 -3.40 4.14 4.21
N LYS A 132 -3.98 3.82 5.37
CA LYS A 132 -4.07 4.72 6.52
C LYS A 132 -3.12 4.24 7.61
N VAL A 133 -2.22 5.10 8.06
CA VAL A 133 -1.39 4.87 9.24
C VAL A 133 -1.77 5.85 10.35
N THR A 134 -1.93 5.34 11.56
CA THR A 134 -2.15 6.15 12.77
C THR A 134 -1.11 5.77 13.81
N SER A 135 -0.41 6.75 14.35
CA SER A 135 0.58 6.58 15.41
C SER A 135 0.34 7.59 16.54
N ASP A 136 0.79 7.25 17.74
CA ASP A 136 0.96 8.16 18.87
C ASP A 136 2.25 9.00 18.78
N ASP A 137 3.13 8.72 17.82
CA ASP A 137 4.33 9.50 17.48
C ASP A 137 4.35 9.85 15.98
N CYS A 138 5.27 9.32 15.17
CA CYS A 138 5.33 9.63 13.74
C CYS A 138 4.42 8.71 12.90
N GLY A 139 3.68 9.26 11.93
CA GLY A 139 2.98 8.43 10.93
C GLY A 139 3.98 7.64 10.09
N ILE A 140 4.78 8.37 9.29
CA ILE A 140 5.85 7.81 8.46
C ILE A 140 7.14 8.62 8.67
N LEU A 141 8.22 7.91 8.95
CA LEU A 141 9.55 8.46 9.24
C LEU A 141 10.54 8.03 8.16
N ILE A 142 11.23 9.00 7.56
CA ILE A 142 12.20 8.78 6.49
C ILE A 142 13.60 9.06 7.06
N TYR A 143 14.59 8.23 6.69
CA TYR A 143 15.99 8.39 7.06
C TYR A 143 16.88 8.32 5.83
N ASN A 144 17.60 9.40 5.54
CA ASN A 144 18.62 9.58 4.50
C ASN A 144 18.28 9.03 3.11
N ASP A 145 16.99 8.92 2.76
CA ASP A 145 16.51 8.25 1.54
C ASP A 145 15.16 8.83 1.07
N THR A 146 14.59 8.27 0.00
CA THR A 146 13.37 8.78 -0.63
C THR A 146 12.13 7.94 -0.32
N LEU A 147 11.05 8.59 0.12
CA LEU A 147 9.70 8.03 0.08
C LEU A 147 8.97 8.54 -1.17
N THR A 148 8.51 7.63 -2.03
CA THR A 148 7.69 7.95 -3.19
C THR A 148 6.29 7.38 -3.02
N ILE A 149 5.26 8.23 -3.08
CA ILE A 149 3.86 7.83 -3.11
C ILE A 149 3.34 8.06 -4.53
N LYS A 150 3.02 6.99 -5.26
CA LYS A 150 2.65 7.07 -6.67
C LYS A 150 1.35 6.33 -6.98
N ASN A 151 0.47 6.99 -7.73
CA ASN A 151 -0.79 6.43 -8.23
C ASN A 151 -1.63 5.71 -7.16
N THR A 152 -1.69 6.25 -5.94
CA THR A 152 -2.39 5.60 -4.82
C THR A 152 -2.98 6.62 -3.83
N THR A 153 -3.53 6.14 -2.70
CA THR A 153 -4.05 6.98 -1.61
C THR A 153 -3.38 6.65 -0.28
N VAL A 154 -2.81 7.65 0.39
CA VAL A 154 -2.16 7.49 1.70
C VAL A 154 -2.67 8.52 2.70
N GLU A 155 -3.03 8.08 3.89
CA GLU A 155 -3.31 8.94 5.04
C GLU A 155 -2.30 8.64 6.16
N ALA A 156 -1.56 9.65 6.61
CA ALA A 156 -0.62 9.52 7.72
C ALA A 156 -0.99 10.45 8.88
N LYS A 157 -1.21 9.87 10.06
CA LYS A 157 -1.57 10.60 11.27
C LYS A 157 -0.62 10.27 12.42
N GLY A 158 -0.15 11.32 13.09
CA GLY A 158 0.71 11.22 14.26
C GLY A 158 0.82 12.54 15.04
N VAL A 159 1.78 12.62 15.96
CA VAL A 159 2.38 13.89 16.41
C VAL A 159 3.05 14.59 15.22
N TRP A 160 3.68 13.80 14.35
CA TRP A 160 4.08 14.21 13.01
C TRP A 160 3.47 13.27 11.96
N GLY A 161 3.00 13.82 10.84
CA GLY A 161 2.42 13.00 9.76
C GLY A 161 3.50 12.32 8.92
N PHE A 162 4.21 13.12 8.14
CA PHE A 162 5.44 12.77 7.43
C PHE A 162 6.59 13.63 7.94
N VAL A 163 7.68 13.00 8.34
CA VAL A 163 8.82 13.71 8.95
C VAL A 163 10.13 12.97 8.73
N GLU A 164 11.22 13.69 8.94
CA GLU A 164 12.58 13.18 9.10
C GLU A 164 13.05 13.40 10.56
N TRP A 165 14.25 12.91 10.92
CA TRP A 165 14.85 13.12 12.24
C TRP A 165 15.62 14.46 12.41
N ASP A 166 16.34 14.98 11.39
CA ASP A 166 17.19 16.18 11.55
C ASP A 166 17.20 17.25 10.43
N GLY A 167 16.40 17.09 9.38
CA GLY A 167 16.19 18.06 8.29
C GLY A 167 17.40 18.31 7.36
N SER A 168 18.41 17.43 7.36
CA SER A 168 19.71 17.73 6.73
C SER A 168 20.44 16.55 6.09
N SER A 169 19.81 15.37 6.02
CA SER A 169 20.57 14.13 5.82
C SER A 169 20.23 13.30 4.57
N GLY A 170 19.38 13.78 3.65
CA GLY A 170 19.05 13.07 2.39
C GLY A 170 17.57 12.79 2.13
N GLU A 171 16.65 13.28 2.95
CA GLU A 171 15.27 12.78 3.00
C GLU A 171 14.34 13.51 2.05
N HIS A 172 13.78 12.74 1.12
CA HIS A 172 12.93 13.27 0.07
C HIS A 172 11.54 12.64 0.13
N LEU A 173 10.51 13.47 0.02
CA LEU A 173 9.14 13.04 -0.18
C LEU A 173 8.70 13.38 -1.60
N ILE A 174 8.41 12.36 -2.40
CA ILE A 174 7.86 12.51 -3.74
C ILE A 174 6.42 12.04 -3.72
N ILE A 175 5.50 12.91 -4.12
CA ILE A 175 4.08 12.57 -4.29
C ILE A 175 3.75 12.75 -5.77
N GLU A 176 3.46 11.64 -6.43
CA GLU A 176 3.12 11.59 -7.84
C GLU A 176 1.68 11.12 -8.02
N ASN A 177 0.85 11.97 -8.62
CA ASN A 177 -0.49 11.62 -9.05
C ASN A 177 -1.26 10.83 -7.98
N SER A 178 -1.23 11.27 -6.72
CA SER A 178 -1.76 10.53 -5.57
C SER A 178 -2.60 11.44 -4.67
N ASN A 179 -3.53 10.84 -3.92
CA ASN A 179 -4.21 11.54 -2.83
C ASN A 179 -3.43 11.28 -1.53
N VAL A 180 -2.95 12.33 -0.90
CA VAL A 180 -2.21 12.23 0.36
C VAL A 180 -2.87 13.13 1.40
N THR A 181 -3.18 12.56 2.56
CA THR A 181 -3.64 13.30 3.74
C THR A 181 -2.63 13.13 4.85
N ALA A 182 -2.21 14.24 5.46
CA ALA A 182 -1.28 14.23 6.57
C ALA A 182 -1.83 15.04 7.75
N THR A 183 -1.68 14.54 8.97
CA THR A 183 -2.06 15.27 10.19
C THR A 183 -1.02 15.05 11.27
N GLY A 184 -0.40 16.13 11.74
CA GLY A 184 0.59 16.11 12.81
C GLY A 184 0.43 17.28 13.75
N ALA A 185 0.25 17.03 15.05
CA ALA A 185 0.12 18.07 16.07
C ALA A 185 1.36 18.99 16.19
N ARG A 186 2.53 18.52 15.77
CA ARG A 186 3.79 19.28 15.71
C ARG A 186 4.30 19.53 14.29
N GLY A 187 3.63 18.97 13.29
CA GLY A 187 3.92 19.18 11.88
C GLY A 187 3.32 18.08 11.02
N SER A 188 2.44 18.44 10.08
CA SER A 188 1.76 17.46 9.23
C SER A 188 2.70 16.89 8.15
N ILE A 189 3.47 17.76 7.50
CA ILE A 189 4.55 17.40 6.56
C ILE A 189 5.68 18.40 6.79
N CYS A 190 6.78 17.99 7.41
CA CYS A 190 7.86 18.91 7.78
C CYS A 190 9.22 18.24 7.93
N ASP A 191 10.24 19.09 8.08
CA ASP A 191 11.62 18.72 8.41
C ASP A 191 12.27 17.78 7.39
N LEU A 192 11.86 17.85 6.10
CA LEU A 192 12.44 17.07 5.01
C LEU A 192 13.50 17.88 4.25
N GLN A 193 14.43 17.22 3.56
CA GLN A 193 15.32 17.93 2.63
C GLN A 193 14.58 18.44 1.39
N SER A 194 13.64 17.66 0.85
CA SER A 194 12.78 18.14 -0.23
C SER A 194 11.41 17.47 -0.26
N ILE A 195 10.41 18.24 -0.70
CA ILE A 195 9.08 17.77 -1.07
C ILE A 195 8.89 18.04 -2.56
N THR A 196 8.57 17.00 -3.33
CA THR A 196 8.27 17.10 -4.76
C THR A 196 6.85 16.68 -5.02
N LEU A 197 6.07 17.57 -5.66
CA LEU A 197 4.69 17.29 -6.07
C LEU A 197 4.64 17.19 -7.59
N THR A 198 4.47 15.96 -8.10
CA THR A 198 4.36 15.68 -9.53
C THR A 198 2.90 15.41 -9.88
N ASN A 199 2.31 16.25 -10.74
CA ASN A 199 0.88 16.17 -11.07
C ASN A 199 -0.03 16.21 -9.83
N CYS A 200 0.38 16.94 -8.79
CA CYS A 200 -0.33 17.08 -7.52
C CYS A 200 -0.30 18.54 -7.05
N LYS A 201 -1.28 18.93 -6.24
CA LYS A 201 -1.36 20.23 -5.58
C LYS A 201 -1.85 20.08 -4.14
N ILE A 202 -1.38 20.97 -3.28
CA ILE A 202 -1.95 21.14 -1.94
C ILE A 202 -3.31 21.81 -2.11
N ILE A 203 -4.35 21.22 -1.51
CA ILE A 203 -5.74 21.72 -1.57
C ILE A 203 -6.28 22.10 -0.18
N GLN A 204 -5.60 21.69 0.88
CA GLN A 204 -5.96 22.02 2.25
C GLN A 204 -4.69 22.08 3.13
N PRO A 205 -4.59 23.03 4.06
CA PRO A 205 -5.45 24.22 4.17
C PRO A 205 -5.29 25.14 2.96
N GLU A 206 -6.32 25.96 2.69
CA GLU A 206 -6.24 26.93 1.59
C GLU A 206 -5.09 27.92 1.84
N GLY A 207 -4.31 28.23 0.80
CA GLY A 207 -3.14 29.09 0.91
C GLY A 207 -1.86 28.40 1.40
N ALA A 208 -1.92 27.13 1.83
CA ALA A 208 -0.71 26.40 2.17
C ALA A 208 0.17 26.14 0.95
N ILE A 209 1.47 26.23 1.15
CA ILE A 209 2.49 26.02 0.12
C ILE A 209 3.49 24.96 0.55
N ASN A 210 4.15 24.35 -0.44
CA ASN A 210 5.38 23.61 -0.25
C ASN A 210 6.54 24.63 -0.27
N ASP A 211 7.25 24.81 0.85
CA ASP A 211 8.38 25.74 0.94
C ASP A 211 9.74 25.08 0.59
N GLY A 212 9.71 23.81 0.21
CA GLY A 212 10.88 22.97 -0.04
C GLY A 212 11.00 21.87 1.00
N SER A 213 11.03 22.21 2.29
CA SER A 213 11.25 21.24 3.39
C SER A 213 9.97 20.85 4.11
N SER A 214 8.95 21.71 4.06
CA SER A 214 7.72 21.60 4.81
C SER A 214 6.52 22.09 4.02
N VAL A 215 5.32 21.70 4.48
CA VAL A 215 4.09 22.38 4.10
C VAL A 215 3.80 23.47 5.12
N THR A 216 3.76 24.72 4.65
CA THR A 216 3.60 25.91 5.50
C THR A 216 2.37 26.73 5.10
N LEU A 217 1.81 27.44 6.08
CA LEU A 217 0.77 28.45 5.92
C LEU A 217 1.24 29.71 6.65
N ASP A 218 1.25 30.85 5.96
CA ASP A 218 1.75 32.12 6.49
C ASP A 218 3.16 32.04 7.10
N GLY A 219 4.03 31.22 6.50
CA GLY A 219 5.42 31.02 6.93
C GLY A 219 5.60 30.11 8.15
N SER A 220 4.53 29.48 8.65
CA SER A 220 4.59 28.51 9.75
C SER A 220 4.23 27.11 9.27
N VAL A 221 4.90 26.08 9.81
CA VAL A 221 4.58 24.67 9.53
C VAL A 221 3.11 24.38 9.87
N VAL A 222 2.41 23.74 8.93
CA VAL A 222 1.00 23.37 9.13
C VAL A 222 0.92 22.21 10.13
N THR A 223 0.15 22.41 11.21
CA THR A 223 -0.17 21.39 12.22
C THR A 223 -1.61 20.87 12.13
N SER A 224 -2.39 21.43 11.22
CA SER A 224 -3.73 20.93 10.86
C SER A 224 -3.65 19.95 9.70
N GLU A 225 -4.79 19.38 9.31
CA GLU A 225 -4.86 18.45 8.19
C GLU A 225 -4.38 19.09 6.88
N VAL A 226 -3.34 18.50 6.29
CA VAL A 226 -2.86 18.81 4.94
C VAL A 226 -3.45 17.79 3.97
N LYS A 227 -4.08 18.27 2.89
CA LYS A 227 -4.54 17.43 1.78
C LYS A 227 -3.82 17.80 0.50
N ILE A 228 -3.28 16.80 -0.16
CA ILE A 228 -2.66 16.87 -1.47
C ILE A 228 -3.46 15.98 -2.40
N SER A 229 -3.79 16.50 -3.58
CA SER A 229 -4.59 15.79 -4.57
C SER A 229 -4.03 15.99 -5.97
N PRO A 230 -4.25 15.03 -6.90
CA PRO A 230 -3.77 15.17 -8.27
C PRO A 230 -4.28 16.43 -8.99
N THR A 231 -3.45 17.04 -9.83
CA THR A 231 -3.81 18.19 -10.69
C THR A 231 -4.46 17.74 -12.00
N THR A 232 -4.10 16.56 -12.47
CA THR A 232 -4.66 15.88 -13.64
C THR A 232 -4.91 14.45 -13.21
N GLY A 233 -6.18 14.03 -13.20
CA GLY A 233 -6.68 13.04 -12.25
C GLY A 233 -5.93 11.71 -12.14
N LEU A 234 -5.55 11.39 -10.90
CA LEU A 234 -5.87 10.10 -10.27
C LEU A 234 -7.23 10.15 -9.52
N SER A 235 -7.75 11.36 -9.37
CA SER A 235 -8.90 11.72 -8.55
C SER A 235 -10.16 11.81 -9.38
N THR A 236 -10.77 10.66 -9.63
CA THR A 236 -12.24 10.52 -9.69
C THR A 236 -12.70 9.09 -9.39
N LEU A 237 -11.84 8.16 -8.93
CA LEU A 237 -12.10 6.71 -8.95
C LEU A 237 -12.49 6.04 -7.61
N ALA A 238 -13.00 6.78 -6.61
CA ALA A 238 -13.57 6.17 -5.39
C ALA A 238 -14.38 7.11 -4.47
N ALA A 239 -14.53 8.40 -4.76
CA ALA A 239 -14.92 9.39 -3.75
C ALA A 239 -16.17 10.20 -4.12
N GLU A 240 -17.25 9.53 -4.48
CA GLU A 240 -18.63 10.06 -4.36
C GLU A 240 -19.62 8.92 -4.05
N GLY A 241 -19.15 7.81 -3.47
CA GLY A 241 -20.02 6.74 -2.95
C GLY A 241 -20.89 6.00 -3.97
N ILE A 242 -20.72 6.19 -5.27
CA ILE A 242 -21.47 5.42 -6.28
C ILE A 242 -20.96 3.98 -6.31
N TYR A 243 -21.86 3.01 -6.25
CA TYR A 243 -21.54 1.60 -6.39
C TYR A 243 -21.88 1.15 -7.80
N VAL A 244 -20.91 0.60 -8.51
CA VAL A 244 -21.08 0.14 -9.89
C VAL A 244 -20.58 -1.29 -10.03
N TRP A 245 -21.42 -2.18 -10.55
CA TRP A 245 -21.04 -3.57 -10.82
C TRP A 245 -21.59 -4.06 -12.16
N GLY A 246 -20.89 -5.02 -12.75
CA GLY A 246 -21.20 -5.57 -14.07
C GLY A 246 -21.50 -7.06 -14.01
N GLU A 247 -22.70 -7.48 -14.41
CA GLU A 247 -23.09 -8.89 -14.46
C GLU A 247 -24.00 -9.17 -15.66
N LYS A 248 -23.75 -10.25 -16.41
CA LYS A 248 -24.60 -10.75 -17.51
C LYS A 248 -24.89 -9.69 -18.56
N GLY A 249 -23.87 -8.94 -18.97
CA GLY A 249 -24.03 -7.87 -19.96
C GLY A 249 -24.81 -6.66 -19.44
N VAL A 250 -24.87 -6.42 -18.13
CA VAL A 250 -25.56 -5.28 -17.52
C VAL A 250 -24.63 -4.57 -16.54
N ILE A 251 -24.57 -3.24 -16.63
CA ILE A 251 -24.02 -2.37 -15.58
C ILE A 251 -25.17 -1.98 -14.66
N SER A 252 -25.00 -2.22 -13.36
CA SER A 252 -25.88 -1.73 -12.30
C SER A 252 -25.19 -0.62 -11.52
N ILE A 253 -25.97 0.36 -11.10
CA ILE A 253 -25.53 1.58 -10.43
C ILE A 253 -26.41 1.78 -9.21
N GLU A 254 -25.80 2.04 -8.07
CA GLU A 254 -26.46 2.50 -6.85
C GLU A 254 -25.78 3.79 -6.35
N ILE A 255 -26.59 4.79 -6.01
CA ILE A 255 -26.17 6.08 -5.47
C ILE A 255 -26.61 6.15 -4.01
N PRO A 256 -25.73 6.50 -3.05
CA PRO A 256 -26.08 6.68 -1.66
C PRO A 256 -27.17 7.75 -1.51
N PHE A 257 -28.10 7.50 -0.57
CA PHE A 257 -29.23 8.39 -0.31
C PHE A 257 -28.84 9.85 -0.05
N LEU A 258 -27.65 10.10 0.52
CA LEU A 258 -27.13 11.43 0.80
C LEU A 258 -26.82 12.27 -0.45
N LEU A 259 -26.64 11.64 -1.62
CA LEU A 259 -26.39 12.31 -2.90
C LEU A 259 -27.65 12.46 -3.76
N LYS A 260 -28.81 12.06 -3.21
CA LYS A 260 -30.11 12.17 -3.86
C LYS A 260 -30.56 13.63 -3.93
N GLY A 261 -30.09 14.35 -4.94
CA GLY A 261 -30.51 15.74 -5.18
C GLY A 261 -29.51 16.61 -5.93
N GLU A 262 -28.26 16.18 -6.08
CA GLU A 262 -27.27 16.92 -6.83
C GLU A 262 -27.61 16.95 -8.33
N SER A 263 -27.51 18.12 -8.95
CA SER A 263 -27.89 18.33 -10.37
C SER A 263 -27.14 17.39 -11.32
N GLY A 264 -25.91 16.97 -10.95
CA GLY A 264 -25.08 16.03 -11.71
C GLY A 264 -25.37 14.53 -11.48
N ALA A 265 -26.07 14.17 -10.40
CA ALA A 265 -26.32 12.77 -10.02
C ALA A 265 -27.52 12.12 -10.77
N LYS A 266 -28.12 12.82 -11.73
CA LYS A 266 -29.33 12.38 -12.45
C LYS A 266 -29.04 11.60 -13.73
N VAL A 267 -27.80 11.59 -14.20
CA VAL A 267 -27.42 10.93 -15.46
C VAL A 267 -26.05 10.26 -15.31
N ALA A 268 -25.97 8.98 -15.65
CA ALA A 268 -24.72 8.25 -15.81
C ALA A 268 -24.28 8.24 -17.28
N HIS A 269 -23.01 8.54 -17.53
CA HIS A 269 -22.34 8.43 -18.81
C HIS A 269 -21.37 7.24 -18.77
N ILE A 270 -21.51 6.31 -19.71
CA ILE A 270 -20.73 5.06 -19.75
C ILE A 270 -19.81 5.13 -20.95
N TYR A 271 -18.51 5.10 -20.71
CA TYR A 271 -17.46 5.14 -21.72
C TYR A 271 -16.76 3.79 -21.82
N ASN A 272 -16.25 3.44 -23.00
CA ASN A 272 -15.29 2.34 -23.13
C ASN A 272 -13.87 2.80 -22.74
N VAL A 273 -12.93 1.86 -22.69
CA VAL A 273 -11.51 2.15 -22.34
C VAL A 273 -10.80 3.09 -23.31
N SER A 274 -11.33 3.29 -24.52
CA SER A 274 -10.83 4.26 -25.49
C SER A 274 -11.40 5.67 -25.27
N GLY A 275 -12.22 5.87 -24.24
CA GLY A 275 -12.85 7.16 -23.92
C GLY A 275 -14.08 7.50 -24.77
N ILE A 276 -14.60 6.56 -25.57
CA ILE A 276 -15.80 6.78 -26.38
C ILE A 276 -17.03 6.57 -25.50
N LEU A 277 -17.97 7.53 -25.53
CA LEU A 277 -19.27 7.41 -24.87
C LEU A 277 -20.10 6.31 -25.55
N VAL A 278 -20.37 5.23 -24.82
CA VAL A 278 -21.13 4.06 -25.30
C VAL A 278 -22.60 4.15 -24.92
N ARG A 279 -22.91 4.63 -23.72
CA ARG A 279 -24.30 4.78 -23.23
C ARG A 279 -24.47 5.99 -22.34
N THR A 280 -25.71 6.47 -22.30
CA THR A 280 -26.21 7.45 -21.32
C THR A 280 -27.41 6.83 -20.62
N LEU A 281 -27.41 6.85 -19.29
CA LEU A 281 -28.47 6.29 -18.45
C LEU A 281 -29.03 7.39 -17.53
N PRO A 282 -30.26 7.86 -17.78
CA PRO A 282 -30.99 8.67 -16.82
C PRO A 282 -31.31 7.85 -15.57
N LEU A 283 -30.99 8.38 -14.38
CA LEU A 283 -31.20 7.69 -13.11
C LEU A 283 -32.52 8.15 -12.47
N GLN A 284 -33.36 7.20 -12.08
CA GLN A 284 -34.66 7.45 -11.44
C GLN A 284 -34.54 7.12 -9.94
N GLY A 285 -34.07 8.09 -9.15
CA GLY A 285 -33.82 7.87 -7.72
C GLY A 285 -32.37 7.49 -7.44
N THR A 286 -32.17 6.42 -6.67
CA THR A 286 -30.85 5.97 -6.21
C THR A 286 -30.29 4.80 -6.99
N GLU A 287 -31.02 4.24 -7.95
CA GLU A 287 -30.59 3.04 -8.68
C GLU A 287 -30.76 3.20 -10.20
N GLY A 288 -29.96 2.46 -10.97
CA GLY A 288 -30.09 2.41 -12.41
C GLY A 288 -29.37 1.21 -13.02
N GLN A 289 -29.86 0.74 -14.17
CA GLN A 289 -29.27 -0.37 -14.91
C GLN A 289 -29.20 -0.07 -16.40
N VAL A 290 -28.13 -0.51 -17.06
CA VAL A 290 -27.97 -0.40 -18.51
C VAL A 290 -27.26 -1.62 -19.09
N ALA A 291 -27.86 -2.22 -20.11
CA ALA A 291 -27.25 -3.35 -20.83
C ALA A 291 -26.06 -2.88 -21.68
N VAL A 292 -24.91 -3.54 -21.60
CA VAL A 292 -23.73 -3.27 -22.43
C VAL A 292 -23.05 -4.59 -22.82
N PRO A 293 -22.32 -4.65 -23.95
CA PRO A 293 -21.50 -5.81 -24.26
C PRO A 293 -20.50 -6.13 -23.14
N ALA A 294 -20.04 -7.38 -23.06
CA ALA A 294 -18.95 -7.73 -22.14
C ALA A 294 -17.70 -6.88 -22.46
N GLY A 295 -17.04 -6.38 -21.41
CA GLY A 295 -15.94 -5.44 -21.57
C GLY A 295 -15.65 -4.62 -20.32
N ILE A 296 -14.70 -3.71 -20.44
CA ILE A 296 -14.31 -2.76 -19.39
C ILE A 296 -14.89 -1.39 -19.74
N TYR A 297 -15.54 -0.77 -18.77
CA TYR A 297 -16.18 0.53 -18.92
C TYR A 297 -15.79 1.49 -17.80
N ILE A 298 -15.93 2.77 -18.10
CA ILE A 298 -15.82 3.88 -17.16
C ILE A 298 -17.21 4.51 -17.04
N VAL A 299 -17.78 4.57 -15.84
CA VAL A 299 -19.09 5.14 -15.54
C VAL A 299 -18.90 6.47 -14.83
N LYS A 300 -19.41 7.55 -15.40
CA LYS A 300 -19.34 8.90 -14.83
C LYS A 300 -20.72 9.42 -14.45
N ILE A 301 -20.89 9.87 -13.21
CA ILE A 301 -22.12 10.47 -12.68
C ILE A 301 -21.72 11.76 -11.96
N GLY A 302 -22.14 12.92 -12.46
CA GLY A 302 -21.62 14.19 -11.93
C GLY A 302 -20.09 14.25 -12.02
N ASN A 303 -19.44 14.35 -10.86
CA ASN A 303 -17.98 14.31 -10.75
C ASN A 303 -17.44 12.91 -10.40
N ALA A 304 -18.29 12.01 -9.90
CA ALA A 304 -17.95 10.61 -9.64
C ALA A 304 -17.59 9.85 -10.93
N ILE A 305 -16.55 9.02 -10.87
CA ILE A 305 -16.16 8.10 -11.96
C ILE A 305 -15.85 6.72 -11.37
N GLU A 306 -16.37 5.65 -11.96
CA GLU A 306 -16.08 4.29 -11.53
C GLU A 306 -15.72 3.39 -12.70
N LYS A 307 -14.77 2.48 -12.50
CA LYS A 307 -14.40 1.47 -13.49
C LYS A 307 -15.16 0.19 -13.20
N VAL A 308 -15.82 -0.37 -14.21
CA VAL A 308 -16.57 -1.63 -14.09
C VAL A 308 -16.18 -2.62 -15.17
N VAL A 309 -16.07 -3.89 -14.78
CA VAL A 309 -15.90 -5.01 -15.70
C VAL A 309 -17.25 -5.71 -15.83
N VAL A 310 -17.74 -5.86 -17.07
CA VAL A 310 -19.00 -6.55 -17.38
C VAL A 310 -18.66 -7.87 -18.03
N ARG A 311 -19.17 -8.96 -17.43
CA ARG A 311 -19.04 -10.33 -17.93
C ARG A 311 -20.32 -10.79 -18.62
#